data_AF-A0A4R0XIZ2-F1
#
_entry.id   AF-A0A4R0XIZ2-F1
#
_cell.length_a   1.000
_cell.length_b   1.000
_cell.length_c   1.000
_cell.angle_alpha   90.00
_cell.angle_beta   90.00
_cell.angle_gamma   90.00
#
_symmetry.space_group_name_H-M   'P 1'
#
loop_
_entity.id
_entity.type
_entity.pdbx_description
1 polymer ?
#
loop_
_entity_poly.entity_id
_entity_poly.type
_entity_poly.pdbx_seq_one_letter_code
_entity_poly.pdbx_strand_id
1 'polypeptide(L)'
;MEEKNELTVPERAALALGADEGEKALIALSKKYVDIVEIKNPAARQQCHAAAMELGNARIATTKTGEVAREDANAFQKAVIAEVKRRIAIISAEETRLLALRDAWDKEREAEKAAKAAAEKQRVDGIRAKIDQIKDSIVFAMGKSAAEIQGAIDELSTHEITLEEFAELAGEAEMSKVAALAKLCEALIAQQAHEAAQAKLAEERAALEAERRAQAERDRQIAQARALDEQLAREAREREAARVKAEQDKAAAELRAEQEAHAKQVREHQAEMARQQAEIDAERQRQADEAARVEREKQEAIAAEAARVAAEERRKKEEADAAARAEADRIEAVRRAAVQEQIRREQEQFAANGPGDVEIVKLLADQYDVEIGDVMGWMKKFDYAAADEYFAAANVAAN
;
A
#
# COMPACT_ATOMS: atom_id res chain seq x y z
N MET A 1 26.35 114.85 70.51
CA MET A 1 25.13 114.18 69.99
C MET A 1 24.10 114.32 71.08
N GLU A 2 23.20 115.28 70.96
CA GLU A 2 22.05 115.37 71.87
C GLU A 2 21.11 114.23 71.53
N GLU A 3 20.97 113.26 72.44
CA GLU A 3 19.89 112.30 72.42
C GLU A 3 18.57 113.07 72.60
N LYS A 4 17.93 113.42 71.49
CA LYS A 4 16.51 113.79 71.50
C LYS A 4 15.74 112.57 71.95
N ASN A 5 15.33 112.58 73.22
CA ASN A 5 14.46 111.56 73.79
C ASN A 5 13.18 111.51 72.94
N GLU A 6 13.05 110.48 72.10
CA GLU A 6 11.92 110.35 71.19
C GLU A 6 10.67 110.01 71.99
N LEU A 7 9.62 110.82 71.85
CA LEU A 7 8.33 110.55 72.50
C LEU A 7 7.80 109.18 72.05
N THR A 8 7.53 108.32 73.01
CA THR A 8 6.83 107.06 72.82
C THR A 8 5.43 107.28 72.23
N VAL A 9 4.83 106.25 71.65
CA VAL A 9 3.45 106.34 71.10
C VAL A 9 2.44 106.87 72.14
N PRO A 10 2.46 106.39 73.41
CA PRO A 10 1.61 106.95 74.46
C PRO A 10 1.89 108.42 74.77
N GLU A 11 3.15 108.85 74.79
CA GLU A 11 3.52 110.24 75.06
C GLU A 11 3.09 111.18 73.93
N ARG A 12 3.17 110.74 72.66
CA ARG A 12 2.62 111.50 71.52
C ARG A 12 1.09 111.59 71.58
N ALA A 13 0.42 110.53 72.02
CA ALA A 13 -1.03 110.53 72.20
C ALA A 13 -1.45 111.50 73.33
N ALA A 14 -0.73 111.49 74.45
CA ALA A 14 -0.95 112.42 75.55
C ALA A 14 -0.74 113.88 75.10
N LEU A 15 0.33 114.16 74.37
CA LEU A 15 0.60 115.49 73.82
C LEU A 15 -0.51 115.96 72.86
N ALA A 16 -0.97 115.07 71.97
CA ALA A 16 -2.03 115.38 71.01
C ALA A 16 -3.39 115.71 71.67
N LEU A 17 -3.64 115.18 72.88
CA LEU A 17 -4.84 115.46 73.66
C LEU A 17 -4.71 116.66 74.61
N GLY A 18 -3.57 117.37 74.58
CA GLY A 18 -3.29 118.47 75.51
C GLY A 18 -2.87 117.95 76.89
N ALA A 19 -1.74 117.24 76.93
CA ALA A 19 -1.12 116.66 78.12
C ALA A 19 -1.13 117.58 79.34
N ASP A 20 -1.03 117.01 80.54
CA ASP A 20 -0.89 117.61 81.88
C ASP A 20 -1.80 118.80 82.24
N GLU A 21 -1.78 119.89 81.48
CA GLU A 21 -2.64 121.06 81.64
C GLU A 21 -4.10 120.78 81.30
N GLY A 22 -4.38 120.06 80.21
CA GLY A 22 -5.74 119.69 79.82
C GLY A 22 -6.37 118.72 80.83
N GLU A 23 -5.61 117.73 81.28
CA GLU A 23 -6.05 116.79 82.32
C GLU A 23 -6.30 117.49 83.65
N LYS A 24 -5.39 118.37 84.11
CA LYS A 24 -5.59 119.19 85.31
C LYS A 24 -6.84 120.07 85.21
N ALA A 25 -7.09 120.68 84.05
CA ALA A 25 -8.28 121.50 83.82
C ALA A 25 -9.56 120.67 83.88
N LEU A 26 -9.58 119.46 83.30
CA LEU A 26 -10.73 118.55 83.37
C LEU A 26 -10.98 118.06 84.80
N ILE A 27 -9.93 117.72 85.55
CA ILE A 27 -10.03 117.36 86.97
C ILE A 27 -10.61 118.53 87.78
N ALA A 28 -10.12 119.74 87.58
CA ALA A 28 -10.65 120.93 88.24
C ALA A 28 -12.13 121.16 87.90
N LEU A 29 -12.50 121.05 86.61
CA LEU A 29 -13.88 121.22 86.15
C LEU A 29 -14.82 120.17 86.76
N SER A 30 -14.38 118.91 86.87
CA SER A 30 -15.17 117.83 87.49
C SER A 30 -15.50 118.08 88.97
N LYS A 31 -14.62 118.79 89.69
CA LYS A 31 -14.80 119.12 91.12
C LYS A 31 -15.58 120.41 91.34
N LYS A 32 -15.65 121.29 90.33
CA LYS A 32 -16.26 122.63 90.40
C LYS A 32 -17.71 122.65 90.87
N TYR A 33 -18.46 121.58 90.62
CA TYR A 33 -19.91 121.52 90.83
C TYR A 33 -20.37 120.49 91.87
N VAL A 34 -19.44 119.97 92.70
CA VAL A 34 -19.73 118.91 93.69
C VAL A 34 -20.75 119.34 94.76
N ASP A 35 -20.82 120.63 95.08
CA ASP A 35 -21.73 121.17 96.09
C ASP A 35 -23.21 121.20 95.62
N ILE A 36 -23.49 120.99 94.33
CA ILE A 36 -24.86 120.89 93.80
C ILE A 36 -25.43 119.50 94.10
N VAL A 37 -25.92 119.32 95.33
CA VAL A 37 -26.45 118.03 95.81
C VAL A 37 -27.98 117.89 95.68
N GLU A 38 -28.72 119.01 95.61
CA GLU A 38 -30.18 119.02 95.49
C GLU A 38 -30.72 120.31 94.81
N ILE A 39 -31.87 120.24 94.15
CA ILE A 39 -32.52 121.38 93.48
C ILE A 39 -33.68 121.88 94.34
N LYS A 40 -33.49 122.99 95.07
CA LYS A 40 -34.53 123.55 95.95
C LYS A 40 -35.44 124.58 95.30
N ASN A 41 -35.04 125.16 94.16
CA ASN A 41 -35.76 126.25 93.50
C ASN A 41 -35.41 126.34 91.99
N PRO A 42 -36.14 127.16 91.19
CA PRO A 42 -35.87 127.31 89.76
C PRO A 42 -34.46 127.80 89.41
N ALA A 43 -33.84 128.65 90.23
CA ALA A 43 -32.47 129.13 90.00
C ALA A 43 -31.44 128.00 90.16
N ALA A 44 -31.61 127.13 91.17
CA ALA A 44 -30.78 125.94 91.36
C ALA A 44 -30.89 124.97 90.18
N ARG A 45 -32.06 124.85 89.54
CA ARG A 45 -32.25 124.05 88.31
C ARG A 45 -31.46 124.63 87.14
N GLN A 46 -31.45 125.95 86.97
CA GLN A 46 -30.68 126.61 85.93
C GLN A 46 -29.17 126.46 86.15
N GLN A 47 -28.70 126.58 87.39
CA GLN A 47 -27.29 126.36 87.75
C GLN A 47 -26.86 124.91 87.46
N CYS A 48 -27.66 123.91 87.86
CA CYS A 48 -27.41 122.50 87.56
C CYS A 48 -27.38 122.24 86.04
N HIS A 49 -28.30 122.82 85.28
CA HIS A 49 -28.30 122.70 83.83
C HIS A 49 -27.07 123.33 83.18
N ALA A 50 -26.67 124.54 83.60
CA ALA A 50 -25.48 125.21 83.09
C ALA A 50 -24.20 124.40 83.39
N ALA A 51 -24.08 123.87 84.61
CA ALA A 51 -22.98 122.98 85.01
C ALA A 51 -22.93 121.71 84.14
N ALA A 52 -24.09 121.07 83.90
CA ALA A 52 -24.19 119.90 83.04
C ALA A 52 -23.80 120.22 81.58
N MET A 53 -24.16 121.40 81.06
CA MET A 53 -23.76 121.84 79.72
C MET A 53 -22.26 122.12 79.62
N GLU A 54 -21.65 122.74 80.64
CA GLU A 54 -20.19 122.98 80.66
C GLU A 54 -19.41 121.67 80.67
N LEU A 55 -19.79 120.71 81.53
CA LEU A 55 -19.20 119.36 81.55
C LEU A 55 -19.45 118.60 80.22
N GLY A 56 -20.66 118.70 79.68
CA GLY A 56 -21.02 118.09 78.40
C GLY A 56 -20.19 118.65 77.24
N ASN A 57 -20.00 119.96 77.20
CA ASN A 57 -19.18 120.65 76.20
C ASN A 57 -17.70 120.26 76.32
N ALA A 58 -17.16 120.16 77.54
CA ALA A 58 -15.78 119.70 77.77
C ALA A 58 -15.58 118.27 77.25
N ARG A 59 -16.52 117.35 77.53
CA ARG A 59 -16.50 115.98 76.99
C ARG A 59 -16.49 115.98 75.45
N ILE A 60 -17.38 116.75 74.83
CA ILE A 60 -17.47 116.84 73.35
C ILE A 60 -16.16 117.39 72.78
N ALA A 61 -15.56 118.41 73.41
CA ALA A 61 -14.29 118.97 72.99
C ALA A 61 -13.17 117.92 73.04
N THR A 62 -13.03 117.16 74.13
CA THR A 62 -12.05 116.08 74.24
C THR A 62 -12.26 114.99 73.19
N THR A 63 -13.52 114.59 72.93
CA THR A 63 -13.83 113.61 71.87
C THR A 63 -13.39 114.11 70.50
N LYS A 64 -13.71 115.36 70.14
CA LYS A 64 -13.30 115.96 68.88
C LYS A 64 -11.78 116.06 68.73
N THR A 65 -11.07 116.44 69.79
CA THR A 65 -9.61 116.47 69.79
C THR A 65 -9.03 115.07 69.54
N GLY A 66 -9.58 114.04 70.18
CA GLY A 66 -9.17 112.64 69.94
C GLY A 66 -9.46 112.15 68.52
N GLU A 67 -10.60 112.55 67.93
CA GLU A 67 -10.93 112.26 66.53
C GLU A 67 -9.92 112.89 65.57
N VAL A 68 -9.61 114.18 65.75
CA VAL A 68 -8.61 114.90 64.94
C VAL A 68 -7.21 114.26 65.06
N ALA A 69 -6.77 113.94 66.28
CA ALA A 69 -5.48 113.29 66.50
C ALA A 69 -5.40 111.91 65.82
N ARG A 70 -6.49 111.14 65.82
CA ARG A 70 -6.58 109.84 65.14
C ARG A 70 -6.58 110.01 63.61
N GLU A 71 -7.28 111.00 63.09
CA GLU A 71 -7.31 111.32 61.66
C GLU A 71 -5.91 111.68 61.15
N ASP A 72 -5.17 112.51 61.88
CA ASP A 72 -3.79 112.88 61.56
C ASP A 72 -2.85 111.66 61.59
N ALA A 73 -2.92 110.83 62.63
CA ALA A 73 -2.13 109.58 62.70
C ALA A 73 -2.41 108.63 61.53
N ASN A 74 -3.67 108.48 61.13
CA ASN A 74 -4.05 107.68 59.96
C ASN A 74 -3.53 108.30 58.65
N ALA A 75 -3.56 109.63 58.52
CA ALA A 75 -3.02 110.34 57.37
C ALA A 75 -1.50 110.15 57.26
N PHE A 76 -0.78 110.25 58.38
CA PHE A 76 0.65 109.99 58.46
C PHE A 76 0.99 108.54 58.05
N GLN A 77 0.29 107.55 58.59
CA GLN A 77 0.50 106.13 58.21
C GLN A 77 0.32 105.92 56.71
N LYS A 78 -0.74 106.48 56.11
CA LYS A 78 -0.99 106.39 54.67
C LYS A 78 0.12 107.06 53.85
N ALA A 79 0.60 108.23 54.30
CA ALA A 79 1.70 108.95 53.64
C ALA A 79 3.00 108.15 53.68
N VAL A 80 3.34 107.53 54.82
CA VAL A 80 4.52 106.66 54.94
C VAL A 80 4.42 105.47 53.98
N ILE A 81 3.28 104.78 53.93
CA ILE A 81 3.07 103.66 52.99
C ILE A 81 3.22 104.11 51.54
N ALA A 82 2.65 105.26 51.17
CA ALA A 82 2.75 105.81 49.83
C ALA A 82 4.20 106.14 49.45
N GLU A 83 4.96 106.74 50.37
CA GLU A 83 6.37 107.07 50.17
C GLU A 83 7.25 105.81 50.06
N VAL A 84 6.98 104.78 50.87
CA VAL A 84 7.64 103.47 50.74
C VAL A 84 7.37 102.85 49.36
N LYS A 85 6.10 102.85 48.90
CA LYS A 85 5.74 102.34 47.57
C LYS A 85 6.46 103.11 46.46
N ARG A 86 6.52 104.44 46.56
CA ARG A 86 7.26 105.28 45.61
C ARG A 86 8.75 104.91 45.58
N ARG A 87 9.38 104.74 46.75
CA ARG A 87 10.81 104.37 46.85
C ARG A 87 11.10 103.00 46.28
N ILE A 88 10.25 102.01 46.56
CA ILE A 88 10.36 100.67 45.98
C ILE A 88 10.21 100.75 44.45
N ALA A 89 9.23 101.50 43.94
CA ALA A 89 9.01 101.64 42.50
C ALA A 89 10.21 102.24 41.75
N ILE A 90 10.97 103.14 42.38
CA ILE A 90 12.20 103.70 41.79
C ILE A 90 13.23 102.60 41.53
N ILE A 91 13.42 101.68 42.48
CA ILE A 91 14.46 100.64 42.37
C ILE A 91 13.98 99.39 41.65
N SER A 92 12.71 99.01 41.79
CA SER A 92 12.19 97.73 41.28
C SER A 92 12.16 97.66 39.76
N ALA A 93 11.90 98.80 39.09
CA ALA A 93 11.93 98.87 37.63
C ALA A 93 13.33 98.59 37.07
N GLU A 94 14.35 99.17 37.70
CA GLU A 94 15.73 98.98 37.30
C GLU A 94 16.26 97.60 37.70
N GLU A 95 15.92 97.10 38.90
CA GLU A 95 16.23 95.73 39.31
C GLU A 95 15.67 94.70 38.32
N THR A 96 14.40 94.84 37.92
CA THR A 96 13.76 93.97 36.93
C THR A 96 14.49 94.02 35.60
N ARG A 97 14.86 95.22 35.12
CA ARG A 97 15.61 95.40 33.87
C ARG A 97 16.98 94.74 33.94
N LEU A 98 17.71 94.91 35.05
CA LEU A 98 19.05 94.34 35.24
C LEU A 98 19.01 92.81 35.35
N LEU A 99 18.03 92.25 36.06
CA LEU A 99 17.82 90.80 36.13
C LEU A 99 17.51 90.22 34.74
N ALA A 100 16.62 90.87 33.97
CA ALA A 100 16.31 90.44 32.61
C ALA A 100 17.53 90.49 31.68
N LEU A 101 18.38 91.51 31.80
CA LEU A 101 19.62 91.61 31.02
C LEU A 101 20.62 90.50 31.40
N ARG A 102 20.81 90.23 32.70
CA ARG A 102 21.67 89.14 33.17
C ARG A 102 21.18 87.80 32.64
N ASP A 103 19.90 87.51 32.82
CA ASP A 103 19.31 86.21 32.45
C ASP A 103 19.36 86.00 30.92
N ALA A 104 19.19 87.06 30.12
CA ALA A 104 19.36 87.01 28.67
C ALA A 104 20.82 86.70 28.27
N TRP A 105 21.78 87.37 28.90
CA TRP A 105 23.22 87.14 28.65
C TRP A 105 23.64 85.71 29.02
N ASP A 106 23.24 85.23 30.20
CA ASP A 106 23.56 83.88 30.67
C ASP A 106 22.94 82.82 29.74
N LYS A 107 21.71 83.04 29.27
CA LYS A 107 21.04 82.17 28.31
C LYS A 107 21.77 82.11 26.97
N GLU A 108 22.24 83.24 26.44
CA GLU A 108 23.01 83.29 25.20
C GLU A 108 24.35 82.55 25.33
N ARG A 109 25.05 82.71 26.46
CA ARG A 109 26.32 82.02 26.73
C ARG A 109 26.14 80.50 26.84
N GLU A 110 25.10 80.06 27.53
CA GLU A 110 24.78 78.63 27.61
C GLU A 110 24.35 78.06 26.25
N ALA A 111 23.58 78.81 25.45
CA ALA A 111 23.24 78.40 24.09
C ALA A 111 24.48 78.30 23.19
N GLU A 112 25.42 79.25 23.27
CA GLU A 112 26.69 79.21 22.52
C GLU A 112 27.54 78.01 22.94
N LYS A 113 27.64 77.75 24.26
CA LYS A 113 28.37 76.59 24.80
C LYS A 113 27.74 75.26 24.35
N ALA A 114 26.42 75.16 24.40
CA ALA A 114 25.69 73.99 23.93
C ALA A 114 25.85 73.78 22.42
N ALA A 115 25.78 74.86 21.62
CA ALA A 115 26.00 74.79 20.18
C ALA A 115 27.44 74.35 19.83
N LYS A 116 28.44 74.88 20.52
CA LYS A 116 29.85 74.46 20.36
C LYS A 116 30.04 72.98 20.73
N ALA A 117 29.46 72.54 21.84
CA ALA A 117 29.52 71.14 22.26
C ALA A 117 28.80 70.21 21.26
N ALA A 118 27.65 70.62 20.72
CA ALA A 118 26.93 69.87 19.71
C ALA A 118 27.68 69.79 18.38
N ALA A 119 28.27 70.90 17.92
CA ALA A 119 29.10 70.94 16.71
C ALA A 119 30.34 70.06 16.86
N GLU A 120 31.00 70.10 18.03
CA GLU A 120 32.16 69.25 18.31
C GLU A 120 31.77 67.77 18.37
N LYS A 121 30.66 67.45 19.04
CA LYS A 121 30.13 66.08 19.04
C LYS A 121 29.82 65.59 17.63
N GLN A 122 29.15 66.41 16.81
CA GLN A 122 28.84 66.06 15.43
C GLN A 122 30.10 65.85 14.59
N ARG A 123 31.14 66.66 14.81
CA ARG A 123 32.46 66.49 14.15
C ARG A 123 33.06 65.13 14.52
N VAL A 124 33.14 64.81 15.82
CA VAL A 124 33.69 63.55 16.31
C VAL A 124 32.87 62.34 15.84
N ASP A 125 31.54 62.42 15.90
CA ASP A 125 30.64 61.35 15.43
C ASP A 125 30.81 61.12 13.92
N GLY A 126 30.99 62.18 13.13
CA GLY A 126 31.29 62.09 11.69
C GLY A 126 32.63 61.40 11.41
N ILE A 127 33.66 61.69 12.19
CA ILE A 127 34.97 61.01 12.07
C ILE A 127 34.84 59.53 12.45
N ARG A 128 34.15 59.22 13.55
CA ARG A 128 33.90 57.83 13.97
C ARG A 128 33.13 57.03 12.92
N ALA A 129 32.13 57.62 12.28
CA ALA A 129 31.39 56.97 11.21
C ALA A 129 32.31 56.58 10.03
N LYS A 130 33.30 57.41 9.68
CA LYS A 130 34.31 57.05 8.67
C LYS A 130 35.21 55.90 9.12
N ILE A 131 35.63 55.90 10.39
CA ILE A 131 36.40 54.79 10.98
C ILE A 131 35.59 53.49 10.94
N ASP A 132 34.29 53.56 11.23
CA ASP A 132 33.42 52.39 11.17
C ASP A 132 33.22 51.89 9.73
N GLN A 133 33.14 52.78 8.72
CA GLN A 133 33.16 52.38 7.31
C GLN A 133 34.43 51.60 6.93
N ILE A 134 35.59 51.98 7.47
CA ILE A 134 36.83 51.22 7.29
C ILE A 134 36.69 49.81 7.89
N LYS A 135 36.11 49.67 9.08
CA LYS A 135 35.89 48.36 9.72
C LYS A 135 34.87 47.51 8.95
N ASP A 136 33.82 48.12 8.42
CA ASP A 136 32.75 47.46 7.69
C ASP A 136 33.20 46.90 6.33
N SER A 137 34.34 47.33 5.80
CA SER A 137 34.96 46.72 4.61
C SER A 137 35.16 45.21 4.76
N ILE A 138 35.39 44.72 5.99
CA ILE A 138 35.51 43.29 6.29
C ILE A 138 34.16 42.57 6.06
N VAL A 139 33.05 43.20 6.45
CA VAL A 139 31.70 42.67 6.26
C VAL A 139 31.39 42.55 4.76
N PHE A 140 31.82 43.54 3.97
CA PHE A 140 31.66 43.53 2.52
C PHE A 140 32.32 42.31 1.86
N ALA A 141 33.41 41.77 2.41
CA ALA A 141 34.10 40.61 1.83
C ALA A 141 33.32 39.28 1.96
N MET A 142 32.31 39.21 2.83
CA MET A 142 31.55 37.96 3.01
C MET A 142 30.75 37.61 1.74
N GLY A 143 31.03 36.44 1.17
CA GLY A 143 30.34 35.92 -0.02
C GLY A 143 30.79 36.55 -1.34
N LYS A 144 31.85 37.35 -1.32
CA LYS A 144 32.45 37.96 -2.52
C LYS A 144 33.46 37.04 -3.18
N SER A 145 33.68 37.24 -4.48
CA SER A 145 34.74 36.56 -5.21
C SER A 145 36.13 37.04 -4.79
N ALA A 146 37.16 36.24 -5.03
CA ALA A 146 38.55 36.64 -4.74
C ALA A 146 38.94 37.94 -5.46
N ALA A 147 38.45 38.15 -6.69
CA ALA A 147 38.71 39.37 -7.45
C ALA A 147 38.06 40.62 -6.80
N GLU A 148 36.83 40.51 -6.30
CA GLU A 148 36.16 41.61 -5.60
C GLU A 148 36.83 41.92 -4.26
N ILE A 149 37.27 40.90 -3.51
CA ILE A 149 37.99 41.08 -2.25
C ILE A 149 39.34 41.77 -2.51
N GLN A 150 40.06 41.38 -3.56
CA GLN A 150 41.29 42.06 -3.96
C GLN A 150 41.05 43.54 -4.30
N GLY A 151 39.98 43.84 -5.05
CA GLY A 151 39.61 45.23 -5.35
C GLY A 151 39.36 46.06 -4.09
N ALA A 152 38.67 45.49 -3.09
CA ALA A 152 38.45 46.15 -1.80
C ALA A 152 39.75 46.36 -1.00
N ILE A 153 40.69 45.41 -1.07
CA ILE A 153 42.03 45.56 -0.48
C ILE A 153 42.78 46.72 -1.14
N ASP A 154 42.75 46.81 -2.46
CA ASP A 154 43.46 47.85 -3.22
C ASP A 154 42.88 49.24 -2.92
N GLU A 155 41.56 49.36 -2.91
CA GLU A 155 40.85 50.60 -2.55
C GLU A 155 41.19 51.04 -1.12
N LEU A 156 41.09 50.13 -0.14
CA LEU A 156 41.39 50.47 1.25
C LEU A 156 42.89 50.75 1.46
N SER A 157 43.77 50.05 0.76
CA SER A 157 45.23 50.25 0.86
C SER A 157 45.64 51.62 0.35
N THR A 158 45.03 52.08 -0.74
CA THR A 158 45.29 53.39 -1.35
C THR A 158 44.65 54.55 -0.59
N HIS A 159 43.62 54.31 0.22
CA HIS A 159 43.02 55.35 1.06
C HIS A 159 43.97 55.82 2.16
N GLU A 160 44.45 57.05 2.09
CA GLU A 160 45.39 57.63 3.07
C GLU A 160 44.65 58.17 4.30
N ILE A 161 45.08 57.75 5.50
CA ILE A 161 44.57 58.30 6.76
C ILE A 161 45.33 59.57 7.09
N THR A 162 44.65 60.72 6.95
CA THR A 162 45.27 62.04 7.19
C THR A 162 44.78 62.69 8.48
N LEU A 163 45.63 63.53 9.08
CA LEU A 163 45.25 64.37 10.23
C LEU A 163 44.19 65.41 9.86
N GLU A 164 44.07 65.79 8.60
CA GLU A 164 43.06 66.74 8.13
C GLU A 164 41.66 66.11 8.16
N GLU A 165 41.55 64.82 7.80
CA GLU A 165 40.28 64.13 7.72
C GLU A 165 39.83 63.52 9.06
N PHE A 166 40.77 62.93 9.81
CA PHE A 166 40.47 62.19 11.04
C PHE A 166 40.91 62.91 12.31
N ALA A 167 41.63 64.03 12.19
CA ALA A 167 42.06 64.87 13.31
C ALA A 167 42.72 64.04 14.43
N GLU A 168 42.27 64.18 15.67
CA GLU A 168 42.80 63.47 16.83
C GLU A 168 42.56 61.95 16.80
N LEU A 169 41.64 61.47 15.95
CA LEU A 169 41.34 60.04 15.78
C LEU A 169 42.09 59.38 14.62
N ALA A 170 43.02 60.10 13.96
CA ALA A 170 43.81 59.54 12.86
C ALA A 170 44.58 58.27 13.26
N GLY A 171 45.10 58.19 14.49
CA GLY A 171 45.75 56.98 14.99
C GLY A 171 44.80 55.78 15.11
N GLU A 172 43.55 56.01 15.56
CA GLU A 172 42.52 54.96 15.64
C GLU A 172 42.06 54.52 14.24
N ALA A 173 41.94 55.46 13.31
CA ALA A 173 41.61 55.20 11.92
C ALA A 173 42.69 54.34 11.23
N GLU A 174 43.97 54.65 11.44
CA GLU A 174 45.09 53.88 10.89
C GLU A 174 45.11 52.45 11.46
N MET A 175 44.92 52.30 12.77
CA MET A 175 44.81 50.97 13.39
C MET A 175 43.63 50.17 12.81
N SER A 176 42.49 50.83 12.59
CA SER A 176 41.31 50.20 12.00
C SER A 176 41.55 49.78 10.55
N LYS A 177 42.24 50.62 9.75
CA LYS A 177 42.66 50.30 8.38
C LYS A 177 43.58 49.09 8.35
N VAL A 178 44.62 49.07 9.19
CA VAL A 178 45.56 47.95 9.27
C VAL A 178 44.84 46.65 9.66
N ALA A 179 43.97 46.70 10.66
CA ALA A 179 43.19 45.54 11.09
C ALA A 179 42.23 45.04 9.99
N ALA A 180 41.57 45.95 9.28
CA ALA A 180 40.69 45.63 8.17
C ALA A 180 41.45 45.00 6.99
N LEU A 181 42.58 45.58 6.59
CA LEU A 181 43.44 45.01 5.55
C LEU A 181 43.94 43.61 5.91
N ALA A 182 44.38 43.39 7.15
CA ALA A 182 44.80 42.07 7.60
C ALA A 182 43.67 41.03 7.44
N LYS A 183 42.44 41.39 7.83
CA LYS A 183 41.27 40.51 7.72
C LYS A 183 40.84 40.28 6.28
N LEU A 184 40.89 41.30 5.44
CA LEU A 184 40.60 41.16 4.01
C LEU A 184 41.63 40.26 3.32
N CYS A 185 42.91 40.39 3.64
CA CYS A 185 43.96 39.50 3.15
C CYS A 185 43.72 38.04 3.57
N GLU A 186 43.35 37.78 4.83
CA GLU A 186 42.96 36.45 5.29
C GLU A 186 41.76 35.90 4.48
N ALA A 187 40.74 36.72 4.26
CA ALA A 187 39.55 36.35 3.48
C ALA A 187 39.90 36.06 2.01
N LEU A 188 40.78 36.86 1.40
CA LEU A 188 41.25 36.67 0.03
C LEU A 188 41.94 35.32 -0.14
N ILE A 189 42.86 34.97 0.76
CA ILE A 189 43.58 33.70 0.71
C ILE A 189 42.59 32.53 0.81
N ALA A 190 41.63 32.61 1.75
CA ALA A 190 40.61 31.59 1.92
C ALA A 190 39.73 31.46 0.67
N GLN A 191 39.33 32.57 0.07
CA GLN A 191 38.47 32.59 -1.11
C GLN A 191 39.21 32.10 -2.37
N GLN A 192 40.47 32.47 -2.57
CA GLN A 192 41.31 31.93 -3.65
C GLN A 192 41.47 30.41 -3.54
N ALA A 193 41.68 29.90 -2.33
CA ALA A 193 41.74 28.46 -2.09
C ALA A 193 40.40 27.77 -2.38
N HIS A 194 39.28 28.40 -2.00
CA HIS A 194 37.95 27.90 -2.29
C HIS A 194 37.68 27.84 -3.81
N GLU A 195 37.94 28.92 -4.53
CA GLU A 195 37.73 29.00 -5.98
C GLU A 195 38.63 28.03 -6.74
N ALA A 196 39.90 27.89 -6.35
CA ALA A 196 40.81 26.91 -6.95
C ALA A 196 40.34 25.46 -6.72
N ALA A 197 39.78 25.17 -5.54
CA ALA A 197 39.19 23.86 -5.27
C ALA A 197 37.93 23.61 -6.10
N GLN A 198 37.07 24.62 -6.27
CA GLN A 198 35.89 24.54 -7.15
C GLN A 198 36.28 24.33 -8.61
N ALA A 199 37.31 25.03 -9.09
CA ALA A 199 37.83 24.87 -10.45
C ALA A 199 38.35 23.43 -10.68
N LYS A 200 39.16 22.89 -9.77
CA LYS A 200 39.63 21.49 -9.84
C LYS A 200 38.48 20.49 -9.84
N LEU A 201 37.48 20.70 -8.99
CA LEU A 201 36.31 19.83 -8.95
C LEU A 201 35.49 19.90 -10.24
N ALA A 202 35.37 21.08 -10.84
CA ALA A 202 34.70 21.26 -12.13
C ALA A 202 35.48 20.57 -13.26
N GLU A 203 36.80 20.70 -13.29
CA GLU A 203 37.68 19.99 -14.23
C GLU A 203 37.58 18.47 -14.07
N GLU A 204 37.61 17.96 -12.83
CA GLU A 204 37.47 16.53 -12.53
C GLU A 204 36.10 16.00 -12.99
N ARG A 205 35.02 16.74 -12.73
CA ARG A 205 33.67 16.38 -13.20
C ARG A 205 33.59 16.38 -14.73
N ALA A 206 34.18 17.36 -15.39
CA ALA A 206 34.23 17.42 -16.85
C ALA A 206 35.04 16.26 -17.45
N ALA A 207 36.18 15.91 -16.84
CA ALA A 207 37.00 14.77 -17.25
C ALA A 207 36.25 13.44 -17.09
N LEU A 208 35.58 13.24 -15.94
CA LEU A 208 34.78 12.05 -15.68
C LEU A 208 33.59 11.95 -16.65
N GLU A 209 32.94 13.07 -16.97
CA GLU A 209 31.86 13.09 -17.96
C GLU A 209 32.37 12.77 -19.37
N ALA A 210 33.53 13.30 -19.76
CA ALA A 210 34.18 12.98 -21.04
C ALA A 210 34.56 11.49 -21.11
N GLU A 211 35.09 10.92 -20.03
CA GLU A 211 35.41 9.49 -19.94
C GLU A 211 34.15 8.62 -20.07
N ARG A 212 33.06 8.98 -19.38
CA ARG A 212 31.77 8.28 -19.52
C ARG A 212 31.23 8.34 -20.95
N ARG A 213 31.34 9.48 -21.63
CA ARG A 213 30.93 9.63 -23.03
C ARG A 213 31.79 8.75 -23.95
N ALA A 214 33.11 8.76 -23.76
CA ALA A 214 34.03 7.94 -24.53
C ALA A 214 33.77 6.43 -24.30
N GLN A 215 33.51 6.03 -23.05
CA GLN A 215 33.18 4.64 -22.72
C GLN A 215 31.84 4.22 -23.34
N ALA A 216 30.80 5.06 -23.23
CA ALA A 216 29.51 4.79 -23.86
C ALA A 216 29.63 4.67 -25.39
N GLU A 217 30.51 5.46 -26.02
CA GLU A 217 30.78 5.37 -27.45
C GLU A 217 31.54 4.09 -27.83
N ARG A 218 32.55 3.69 -27.03
CA ARG A 218 33.23 2.40 -27.19
C ARG A 218 32.25 1.23 -27.04
N ASP A 219 31.39 1.27 -26.04
CA ASP A 219 30.39 0.22 -25.81
C ASP A 219 29.38 0.15 -26.95
N ARG A 220 28.98 1.30 -27.53
CA ARG A 220 28.16 1.34 -28.75
C ARG A 220 28.89 0.73 -29.94
N GLN A 221 30.17 1.05 -30.16
CA GLN A 221 30.96 0.46 -31.24
C GLN A 221 31.12 -1.05 -31.07
N ILE A 222 31.39 -1.53 -29.85
CA ILE A 222 31.48 -2.96 -29.54
C ILE A 222 30.13 -3.64 -29.78
N ALA A 223 29.02 -3.03 -29.34
CA ALA A 223 27.68 -3.57 -29.56
C ALA A 223 27.33 -3.63 -31.05
N GLN A 224 27.68 -2.60 -31.83
CA GLN A 224 27.50 -2.57 -33.28
C GLN A 224 28.36 -3.65 -33.97
N ALA A 225 29.62 -3.80 -33.58
CA ALA A 225 30.49 -4.84 -34.11
C ALA A 225 29.95 -6.24 -33.80
N ARG A 226 29.52 -6.50 -32.55
CA ARG A 226 28.87 -7.77 -32.17
C ARG A 226 27.59 -8.04 -32.95
N ALA A 227 26.76 -7.01 -33.16
CA ALA A 227 25.54 -7.15 -33.95
C ALA A 227 25.84 -7.48 -35.41
N LEU A 228 26.88 -6.87 -36.00
CA LEU A 228 27.33 -7.18 -37.35
C LEU A 228 27.90 -8.60 -37.45
N ASP A 229 28.78 -8.99 -36.52
CA ASP A 229 29.33 -10.34 -36.46
C ASP A 229 28.23 -11.39 -36.30
N GLU A 230 27.22 -11.12 -35.47
CA GLU A 230 26.08 -12.02 -35.29
C GLU A 230 25.21 -12.10 -36.56
N GLN A 231 25.01 -10.99 -37.27
CA GLN A 231 24.33 -11.00 -38.58
C GLN A 231 25.10 -11.82 -39.61
N LEU A 232 26.42 -11.61 -39.73
CA LEU A 232 27.28 -12.38 -40.63
C LEU A 232 27.28 -13.87 -40.28
N ALA A 233 27.33 -14.21 -38.99
CA ALA A 233 27.26 -15.59 -38.53
C ALA A 233 25.89 -16.23 -38.81
N ARG A 234 24.79 -15.48 -38.65
CA ARG A 234 23.43 -15.95 -39.02
C ARG A 234 23.33 -16.18 -40.51
N GLU A 235 23.80 -15.24 -41.33
CA GLU A 235 23.79 -15.37 -42.79
C GLU A 235 24.64 -16.55 -43.25
N ALA A 236 25.81 -16.77 -42.64
CA ALA A 236 26.64 -17.94 -42.92
C ALA A 236 25.94 -19.26 -42.55
N ARG A 237 25.30 -19.33 -41.37
CA ARG A 237 24.50 -20.49 -40.96
C ARG A 237 23.32 -20.75 -41.87
N GLU A 238 22.63 -19.71 -42.33
CA GLU A 238 21.51 -19.84 -43.27
C GLU A 238 21.99 -20.34 -44.64
N ARG A 239 23.12 -19.82 -45.15
CA ARG A 239 23.73 -20.30 -46.40
C ARG A 239 24.19 -21.75 -46.27
N GLU A 240 24.77 -22.13 -45.15
CA GLU A 240 25.23 -23.50 -44.90
C GLU A 240 24.05 -24.46 -44.70
N ALA A 241 23.01 -24.07 -43.94
CA ALA A 241 21.78 -24.84 -43.82
C ALA A 241 21.07 -25.00 -45.17
N ALA A 242 21.05 -23.96 -46.01
CA ALA A 242 20.52 -24.03 -47.37
C ALA A 242 21.34 -24.98 -48.26
N ARG A 243 22.67 -24.97 -48.16
CA ARG A 243 23.55 -25.92 -48.85
C ARG A 243 23.31 -27.36 -48.39
N VAL A 244 23.29 -27.60 -47.08
CA VAL A 244 23.04 -28.93 -46.49
C VAL A 244 21.67 -29.43 -46.90
N LYS A 245 20.64 -28.58 -46.86
CA LYS A 245 19.29 -28.94 -47.31
C LYS A 245 19.25 -29.25 -48.80
N ALA A 246 19.93 -28.46 -49.65
CA ALA A 246 20.01 -28.74 -51.08
C ALA A 246 20.77 -30.05 -51.38
N GLU A 247 21.81 -30.39 -50.61
CA GLU A 247 22.52 -31.66 -50.70
C GLU A 247 21.64 -32.83 -50.21
N GLN A 248 20.90 -32.66 -49.11
CA GLN A 248 19.94 -33.65 -48.62
C GLN A 248 18.78 -33.88 -49.58
N ASP A 249 18.24 -32.81 -50.18
CA ASP A 249 17.16 -32.90 -51.16
C ASP A 249 17.64 -33.60 -52.45
N LYS A 250 18.88 -33.36 -52.88
CA LYS A 250 19.50 -34.12 -53.99
C LYS A 250 19.70 -35.58 -53.65
N ALA A 251 20.28 -35.89 -52.49
CA ALA A 251 20.48 -37.27 -52.05
C ALA A 251 19.15 -38.01 -51.85
N ALA A 252 18.11 -37.34 -51.34
CA ALA A 252 16.78 -37.91 -51.22
C ALA A 252 16.10 -38.13 -52.58
N ALA A 253 16.32 -37.23 -53.55
CA ALA A 253 15.84 -37.41 -54.92
C ALA A 253 16.56 -38.56 -55.63
N GLU A 254 17.88 -38.68 -55.46
CA GLU A 254 18.69 -39.80 -55.97
C GLU A 254 18.25 -41.13 -55.35
N LEU A 255 18.08 -41.19 -54.03
CA LEU A 255 17.60 -42.39 -53.34
C LEU A 255 16.18 -42.77 -53.79
N ARG A 256 15.28 -41.81 -54.02
CA ARG A 256 13.94 -42.07 -54.58
C ARG A 256 14.02 -42.57 -56.01
N ALA A 257 14.88 -42.01 -56.84
CA ALA A 257 15.09 -42.46 -58.22
C ALA A 257 15.67 -43.88 -58.26
N GLU A 258 16.61 -44.21 -57.38
CA GLU A 258 17.15 -45.57 -57.22
C GLU A 258 16.10 -46.55 -56.69
N GLN A 259 15.29 -46.15 -55.71
CA GLN A 259 14.19 -46.97 -55.20
C GLN A 259 13.09 -47.20 -56.25
N GLU A 260 12.76 -46.20 -57.06
CA GLU A 260 11.81 -46.35 -58.17
C GLU A 260 12.38 -47.22 -59.29
N ALA A 261 13.67 -47.08 -59.63
CA ALA A 261 14.36 -47.93 -60.60
C ALA A 261 14.44 -49.38 -60.12
N HIS A 262 14.81 -49.59 -58.85
CA HIS A 262 14.85 -50.91 -58.23
C HIS A 262 13.44 -51.51 -58.11
N ALA A 263 12.44 -50.73 -57.71
CA ALA A 263 11.05 -51.19 -57.66
C ALA A 263 10.52 -51.55 -59.06
N LYS A 264 10.91 -50.81 -60.09
CA LYS A 264 10.59 -51.13 -61.49
C LYS A 264 11.27 -52.42 -61.93
N GLN A 265 12.57 -52.59 -61.65
CA GLN A 265 13.29 -53.84 -61.93
C GLN A 265 12.71 -55.04 -61.19
N VAL A 266 12.35 -54.87 -59.91
CA VAL A 266 11.69 -55.92 -59.11
C VAL A 266 10.31 -56.23 -59.69
N ARG A 267 9.52 -55.25 -60.12
CA ARG A 267 8.22 -55.49 -60.76
C ARG A 267 8.35 -56.17 -62.13
N GLU A 268 9.33 -55.78 -62.93
CA GLU A 268 9.63 -56.41 -64.22
C GLU A 268 10.08 -57.87 -64.01
N HIS A 269 10.98 -58.11 -63.06
CA HIS A 269 11.43 -59.46 -62.71
C HIS A 269 10.30 -60.29 -62.10
N GLN A 270 9.45 -59.71 -61.24
CA GLN A 270 8.27 -60.39 -60.70
C GLN A 270 7.22 -60.69 -61.78
N ALA A 271 7.01 -59.80 -62.74
CA ALA A 271 6.10 -60.02 -63.86
C ALA A 271 6.64 -61.10 -64.82
N GLU A 272 7.95 -61.16 -65.02
CA GLU A 272 8.62 -62.19 -65.82
C GLU A 272 8.57 -63.55 -65.12
N MET A 273 8.88 -63.60 -63.82
CA MET A 273 8.74 -64.80 -62.98
C MET A 273 7.28 -65.26 -62.90
N ALA A 274 6.31 -64.34 -62.83
CA ALA A 274 4.89 -64.68 -62.85
C ALA A 274 4.44 -65.23 -64.21
N ARG A 275 5.00 -64.76 -65.32
CA ARG A 275 4.75 -65.32 -66.66
C ARG A 275 5.35 -66.71 -66.80
N GLN A 276 6.60 -66.90 -66.39
CA GLN A 276 7.26 -68.20 -66.39
C GLN A 276 6.53 -69.19 -65.48
N GLN A 277 6.10 -68.75 -64.30
CA GLN A 277 5.35 -69.59 -63.37
C GLN A 277 3.95 -69.92 -63.90
N ALA A 278 3.24 -68.99 -64.53
CA ALA A 278 1.96 -69.26 -65.17
C ALA A 278 2.09 -70.21 -66.38
N GLU A 279 3.19 -70.16 -67.11
CA GLU A 279 3.49 -71.09 -68.21
C GLU A 279 3.79 -72.50 -67.68
N ILE A 280 4.62 -72.60 -66.63
CA ILE A 280 4.90 -73.86 -65.91
C ILE A 280 3.63 -74.43 -65.29
N ASP A 281 2.78 -73.60 -64.68
CA ASP A 281 1.54 -74.04 -64.05
C ASP A 281 0.49 -74.44 -65.10
N ALA A 282 0.40 -73.76 -66.24
CA ALA A 282 -0.46 -74.17 -67.36
C ALA A 282 0.01 -75.49 -67.98
N GLU A 283 1.32 -75.74 -68.04
CA GLU A 283 1.88 -77.00 -68.52
C GLU A 283 1.72 -78.14 -67.52
N ARG A 284 1.93 -77.87 -66.23
CA ARG A 284 1.61 -78.82 -65.14
C ARG A 284 0.13 -79.11 -65.04
N GLN A 285 -0.75 -78.14 -65.27
CA GLN A 285 -2.19 -78.34 -65.27
C GLN A 285 -2.62 -79.20 -66.47
N ARG A 286 -2.06 -78.97 -67.66
CA ARG A 286 -2.29 -79.84 -68.83
C ARG A 286 -1.81 -81.27 -68.57
N GLN A 287 -0.63 -81.44 -67.96
CA GLN A 287 -0.11 -82.75 -67.57
C GLN A 287 -0.93 -83.40 -66.44
N ALA A 288 -1.44 -82.63 -65.49
CA ALA A 288 -2.29 -83.12 -64.40
C ALA A 288 -3.69 -83.49 -64.89
N ASP A 289 -4.28 -82.73 -65.82
CA ASP A 289 -5.59 -83.03 -66.41
C ASP A 289 -5.51 -84.25 -67.34
N GLU A 290 -4.41 -84.41 -68.09
CA GLU A 290 -4.16 -85.61 -68.90
C GLU A 290 -3.84 -86.84 -68.03
N ALA A 291 -3.03 -86.68 -66.97
CA ALA A 291 -2.79 -87.74 -66.00
C ALA A 291 -4.06 -88.12 -65.23
N ALA A 292 -4.94 -87.16 -64.87
CA ALA A 292 -6.22 -87.42 -64.22
C ALA A 292 -7.22 -88.09 -65.17
N ARG A 293 -7.20 -87.79 -66.47
CA ARG A 293 -8.03 -88.46 -67.48
C ARG A 293 -7.59 -89.91 -67.68
N VAL A 294 -6.27 -90.14 -67.81
CA VAL A 294 -5.68 -91.49 -67.93
C VAL A 294 -5.86 -92.28 -66.62
N GLU A 295 -5.75 -91.64 -65.46
CA GLU A 295 -5.98 -92.30 -64.16
C GLU A 295 -7.46 -92.59 -63.94
N ARG A 296 -8.40 -91.73 -64.37
CA ARG A 296 -9.84 -92.05 -64.34
C ARG A 296 -10.20 -93.19 -65.27
N GLU A 297 -9.67 -93.23 -66.50
CA GLU A 297 -9.87 -94.36 -67.41
C GLU A 297 -9.26 -95.65 -66.87
N LYS A 298 -8.08 -95.59 -66.24
CA LYS A 298 -7.48 -96.75 -65.55
C LYS A 298 -8.26 -97.16 -64.32
N GLN A 299 -8.75 -96.24 -63.51
CA GLN A 299 -9.56 -96.55 -62.32
C GLN A 299 -10.94 -97.08 -62.69
N GLU A 300 -11.56 -96.61 -63.78
CA GLU A 300 -12.81 -97.17 -64.30
C GLU A 300 -12.60 -98.57 -64.91
N ALA A 301 -11.48 -98.82 -65.60
CA ALA A 301 -11.12 -100.16 -66.08
C ALA A 301 -10.80 -101.12 -64.92
N ILE A 302 -10.03 -100.66 -63.93
CA ILE A 302 -9.71 -101.43 -62.71
C ILE A 302 -10.97 -101.65 -61.87
N ALA A 303 -11.89 -100.69 -61.77
CA ALA A 303 -13.15 -100.85 -61.05
C ALA A 303 -14.12 -101.79 -61.78
N ALA A 304 -14.17 -101.77 -63.12
CA ALA A 304 -14.97 -102.70 -63.91
C ALA A 304 -14.43 -104.14 -63.82
N GLU A 305 -13.10 -104.31 -63.83
CA GLU A 305 -12.45 -105.61 -63.65
C GLU A 305 -12.55 -106.11 -62.21
N ALA A 306 -12.34 -105.24 -61.22
CA ALA A 306 -12.55 -105.55 -59.80
C ALA A 306 -14.03 -105.86 -59.49
N ALA A 307 -14.99 -105.24 -60.18
CA ALA A 307 -16.40 -105.60 -60.07
C ALA A 307 -16.71 -106.99 -60.66
N ARG A 308 -16.03 -107.38 -61.75
CA ARG A 308 -16.13 -108.73 -62.32
C ARG A 308 -15.50 -109.78 -61.40
N VAL A 309 -14.31 -109.50 -60.87
CA VAL A 309 -13.58 -110.37 -59.94
C VAL A 309 -14.32 -110.47 -58.61
N ALA A 310 -14.86 -109.38 -58.06
CA ALA A 310 -15.67 -109.40 -56.84
C ALA A 310 -17.03 -110.11 -57.03
N ALA A 311 -17.60 -110.14 -58.24
CA ALA A 311 -18.78 -110.96 -58.55
C ALA A 311 -18.44 -112.45 -58.62
N GLU A 312 -17.26 -112.80 -59.13
CA GLU A 312 -16.75 -114.18 -59.20
C GLU A 312 -16.31 -114.69 -57.82
N GLU A 313 -15.67 -113.85 -57.01
CA GLU A 313 -15.33 -114.16 -55.61
C GLU A 313 -16.57 -114.23 -54.71
N ARG A 314 -17.64 -113.48 -54.98
CA ARG A 314 -18.93 -113.68 -54.28
C ARG A 314 -19.54 -115.05 -54.56
N ARG A 315 -19.44 -115.58 -55.79
CA ARG A 315 -19.83 -116.97 -56.09
C ARG A 315 -18.98 -117.99 -55.32
N LYS A 316 -17.67 -117.75 -55.19
CA LYS A 316 -16.78 -118.61 -54.37
C LYS A 316 -17.05 -118.48 -52.87
N LYS A 317 -17.45 -117.30 -52.40
CA LYS A 317 -17.91 -117.06 -51.03
C LYS A 317 -19.21 -117.81 -50.74
N GLU A 318 -20.12 -117.95 -51.69
CA GLU A 318 -21.33 -118.77 -51.53
C GLU A 318 -21.05 -120.28 -51.46
N GLU A 319 -20.12 -120.80 -52.27
CA GLU A 319 -19.75 -122.24 -52.23
C GLU A 319 -18.95 -122.61 -50.97
N ALA A 320 -18.05 -121.73 -50.51
CA ALA A 320 -17.28 -121.95 -49.29
C ALA A 320 -18.14 -121.77 -48.02
N ASP A 321 -19.04 -120.78 -47.99
CA ASP A 321 -20.02 -120.62 -46.90
C ASP A 321 -21.02 -121.79 -46.85
N ALA A 322 -21.28 -122.48 -47.97
CA ALA A 322 -22.09 -123.71 -48.01
C ALA A 322 -21.34 -124.94 -47.45
N ALA A 323 -20.03 -125.06 -47.70
CA ALA A 323 -19.23 -126.17 -47.17
C ALA A 323 -18.97 -126.05 -45.65
N ALA A 324 -18.76 -124.84 -45.13
CA ALA A 324 -18.56 -124.62 -43.70
C ALA A 324 -19.86 -124.79 -42.88
N ARG A 325 -21.02 -124.46 -43.47
CA ARG A 325 -22.34 -124.81 -42.89
C ARG A 325 -22.50 -126.32 -42.69
N ALA A 326 -22.00 -127.14 -43.61
CA ALA A 326 -22.05 -128.60 -43.46
C ALA A 326 -21.21 -129.16 -42.28
N GLU A 327 -20.17 -128.45 -41.83
CA GLU A 327 -19.40 -128.83 -40.62
C GLU A 327 -20.06 -128.30 -39.34
N ALA A 328 -20.66 -127.10 -39.39
CA ALA A 328 -21.52 -126.59 -38.32
C ALA A 328 -22.73 -127.51 -38.05
N ASP A 329 -23.27 -128.15 -39.10
CA ASP A 329 -24.37 -129.13 -39.02
C ASP A 329 -23.97 -130.45 -38.32
N ARG A 330 -22.68 -130.86 -38.36
CA ARG A 330 -22.23 -132.09 -37.65
C ARG A 330 -22.22 -131.94 -36.13
N ILE A 331 -21.93 -130.74 -35.62
CA ILE A 331 -21.97 -130.48 -34.16
C ILE A 331 -23.41 -130.20 -33.71
N GLU A 332 -24.23 -129.63 -34.59
CA GLU A 332 -25.69 -129.60 -34.47
C GLU A 332 -26.32 -131.02 -34.44
N ALA A 333 -25.61 -132.06 -34.87
CA ALA A 333 -26.02 -133.46 -34.68
C ALA A 333 -25.66 -134.04 -33.29
N VAL A 334 -24.87 -133.35 -32.47
CA VAL A 334 -24.74 -133.68 -31.02
C VAL A 334 -25.84 -132.99 -30.20
N ARG A 335 -26.35 -131.85 -30.70
CA ARG A 335 -27.69 -131.32 -30.40
C ARG A 335 -28.81 -132.36 -30.68
N ARG A 336 -28.52 -133.43 -31.43
CA ARG A 336 -29.38 -134.61 -31.67
C ARG A 336 -29.25 -135.72 -30.62
N ALA A 337 -28.30 -135.66 -29.70
CA ALA A 337 -28.09 -136.70 -28.69
C ALA A 337 -28.69 -136.33 -27.32
N ALA A 338 -28.60 -135.06 -26.91
CA ALA A 338 -29.17 -134.59 -25.65
C ALA A 338 -30.63 -134.16 -25.78
N VAL A 339 -31.03 -133.79 -27.01
CA VAL A 339 -32.42 -133.50 -27.34
C VAL A 339 -33.20 -134.79 -27.43
N GLN A 340 -33.38 -135.33 -26.24
CA GLN A 340 -34.75 -135.50 -25.87
C GLN A 340 -35.38 -136.72 -26.57
N GLU A 341 -35.13 -137.93 -26.10
CA GLU A 341 -34.99 -138.24 -24.66
C GLU A 341 -36.04 -137.59 -23.73
N GLN A 342 -36.89 -136.68 -24.23
CA GLN A 342 -37.88 -135.89 -23.50
C GLN A 342 -39.14 -135.82 -24.38
N ILE A 343 -39.01 -135.54 -25.69
CA ILE A 343 -40.16 -135.58 -26.62
C ILE A 343 -40.64 -137.02 -26.89
N ARG A 344 -39.74 -138.01 -27.00
CA ARG A 344 -40.12 -139.40 -27.29
C ARG A 344 -40.84 -140.14 -26.14
N ARG A 345 -40.71 -139.75 -24.85
CA ARG A 345 -41.40 -140.43 -23.72
C ARG A 345 -42.59 -139.65 -23.14
N GLU A 346 -42.66 -138.33 -23.32
CA GLU A 346 -43.90 -137.56 -23.06
C GLU A 346 -45.01 -137.90 -24.08
N GLN A 347 -44.68 -138.30 -25.31
CA GLN A 347 -45.66 -138.86 -26.27
C GLN A 347 -46.14 -140.28 -25.91
N GLU A 348 -45.35 -141.09 -25.18
CA GLU A 348 -45.77 -142.39 -24.62
C GLU A 348 -46.79 -142.24 -23.46
N GLN A 349 -47.05 -141.01 -22.98
CA GLN A 349 -47.97 -140.72 -21.87
C GLN A 349 -49.28 -140.00 -22.25
N PHE A 350 -49.35 -139.29 -23.38
CA PHE A 350 -50.58 -138.58 -23.78
C PHE A 350 -51.42 -139.30 -24.85
N ALA A 351 -51.02 -140.49 -25.29
CA ALA A 351 -51.79 -141.33 -26.23
C ALA A 351 -52.16 -142.69 -25.60
N ALA A 352 -52.72 -142.80 -24.39
CA ALA A 352 -53.95 -142.16 -23.93
C ALA A 352 -54.92 -141.75 -25.06
N ASN A 353 -55.77 -142.61 -25.67
CA ASN A 353 -56.38 -143.85 -25.18
C ASN A 353 -56.96 -143.82 -23.76
N GLY A 354 -56.74 -142.80 -23.00
CA GLY A 354 -57.45 -141.56 -23.14
C GLY A 354 -57.84 -141.22 -21.71
N PRO A 355 -58.69 -140.23 -21.52
CA PRO A 355 -59.25 -139.98 -20.21
C PRO A 355 -60.15 -141.15 -19.77
N GLY A 356 -60.05 -141.56 -18.50
CA GLY A 356 -60.66 -142.78 -17.96
C GLY A 356 -61.91 -142.58 -17.10
N ASP A 357 -62.47 -143.69 -16.63
CA ASP A 357 -63.81 -143.79 -16.06
C ASP A 357 -64.03 -142.89 -14.84
N VAL A 358 -63.03 -142.80 -13.98
CA VAL A 358 -63.13 -141.99 -12.76
C VAL A 358 -62.95 -140.51 -13.08
N GLU A 359 -62.06 -140.19 -14.01
CA GLU A 359 -61.87 -138.81 -14.48
C GLU A 359 -63.09 -138.31 -15.23
N ILE A 360 -63.76 -139.20 -15.95
CA ILE A 360 -65.04 -138.92 -16.58
C ILE A 360 -66.07 -138.55 -15.51
N VAL A 361 -66.24 -139.38 -14.48
CA VAL A 361 -67.20 -139.11 -13.40
C VAL A 361 -66.84 -137.82 -12.66
N LYS A 362 -65.55 -137.53 -12.47
CA LYS A 362 -65.10 -136.33 -11.75
C LYS A 362 -65.23 -135.05 -12.57
N LEU A 363 -64.94 -135.09 -13.86
CA LEU A 363 -65.11 -133.97 -14.75
C LEU A 363 -66.59 -133.57 -14.86
N LEU A 364 -67.47 -134.57 -14.96
CA LEU A 364 -68.91 -134.33 -14.96
C LEU A 364 -69.38 -133.72 -13.65
N ALA A 365 -68.83 -134.18 -12.54
CA ALA A 365 -69.12 -133.63 -11.22
C ALA A 365 -68.76 -132.14 -11.14
N ASP A 366 -67.54 -131.76 -11.55
CA ASP A 366 -67.11 -130.36 -11.47
C ASP A 366 -67.84 -129.45 -12.45
N GLN A 367 -68.09 -129.94 -13.66
CA GLN A 367 -68.62 -129.09 -14.71
C GLN A 367 -70.08 -128.67 -14.49
N TYR A 368 -70.91 -129.54 -13.92
CA TYR A 368 -72.32 -129.24 -13.59
C TYR A 368 -72.54 -128.82 -12.14
N ASP A 369 -71.51 -129.01 -11.31
CA ASP A 369 -71.53 -128.75 -9.87
C ASP A 369 -72.44 -129.73 -9.09
N VAL A 370 -71.99 -130.99 -8.96
CA VAL A 370 -72.70 -132.09 -8.25
C VAL A 370 -71.75 -133.10 -7.59
N GLU A 371 -72.18 -133.80 -6.51
CA GLU A 371 -71.38 -134.87 -5.90
C GLU A 371 -71.27 -136.11 -6.83
N ILE A 372 -70.12 -136.81 -6.78
CA ILE A 372 -69.79 -138.02 -7.58
C ILE A 372 -70.87 -139.13 -7.51
N GLY A 373 -71.68 -139.15 -6.44
CA GLY A 373 -72.78 -140.10 -6.26
C GLY A 373 -73.97 -139.88 -7.21
N ASP A 374 -74.32 -138.63 -7.50
CA ASP A 374 -75.44 -138.32 -8.40
C ASP A 374 -75.12 -138.74 -9.84
N VAL A 375 -73.86 -138.55 -10.28
CA VAL A 375 -73.34 -138.96 -11.59
C VAL A 375 -73.45 -140.48 -11.79
N MET A 376 -73.08 -141.27 -10.78
CA MET A 376 -73.21 -142.72 -10.82
C MET A 376 -74.67 -143.19 -10.89
N GLY A 377 -75.55 -142.44 -10.23
CA GLY A 377 -76.99 -142.65 -10.32
C GLY A 377 -77.53 -142.53 -11.75
N TRP A 378 -77.02 -141.57 -12.55
CA TRP A 378 -77.43 -141.39 -13.96
C TRP A 378 -76.85 -142.46 -14.89
N MET A 379 -75.59 -142.85 -14.72
CA MET A 379 -74.94 -143.88 -15.56
C MET A 379 -75.67 -145.23 -15.54
N LYS A 380 -76.52 -145.50 -14.53
CA LYS A 380 -77.37 -146.70 -14.47
C LYS A 380 -78.69 -146.60 -15.24
N LYS A 381 -79.13 -145.41 -15.63
CA LYS A 381 -80.41 -145.18 -16.31
C LYS A 381 -80.28 -144.72 -17.79
N PHE A 382 -79.07 -144.55 -18.37
CA PHE A 382 -78.76 -144.16 -19.79
C PHE A 382 -78.66 -145.37 -20.75
N ASP A 383 -78.82 -145.19 -22.06
CA ASP A 383 -78.88 -146.27 -23.05
C ASP A 383 -77.75 -146.22 -24.08
N TYR A 384 -77.17 -147.39 -24.31
CA TYR A 384 -76.11 -147.66 -25.27
C TYR A 384 -76.65 -147.93 -26.67
N ALA A 385 -77.70 -148.72 -26.77
CA ALA A 385 -78.19 -149.16 -28.06
C ALA A 385 -78.80 -147.99 -28.83
N ALA A 386 -79.67 -147.21 -28.21
CA ALA A 386 -80.22 -145.99 -28.83
C ALA A 386 -79.19 -144.85 -29.00
N ALA A 387 -78.13 -144.71 -28.16
CA ALA A 387 -77.08 -143.67 -28.30
C ALA A 387 -76.08 -143.96 -29.43
N ASP A 388 -75.84 -145.24 -29.79
CA ASP A 388 -74.83 -145.59 -30.79
C ASP A 388 -75.30 -145.34 -32.22
N GLU A 389 -76.51 -145.74 -32.57
CA GLU A 389 -77.00 -145.56 -33.95
C GLU A 389 -77.12 -144.08 -34.35
N TYR A 390 -77.45 -143.26 -33.36
CA TYR A 390 -77.59 -141.83 -33.53
C TYR A 390 -76.25 -141.10 -33.79
N PHE A 391 -75.10 -141.61 -33.35
CA PHE A 391 -73.76 -141.06 -33.63
C PHE A 391 -72.95 -141.85 -34.66
N ALA A 392 -73.20 -143.14 -34.82
CA ALA A 392 -72.59 -143.91 -35.90
C ALA A 392 -72.89 -143.27 -37.27
N ALA A 393 -73.95 -142.46 -37.43
CA ALA A 393 -74.20 -141.55 -38.56
C ALA A 393 -73.62 -140.12 -38.38
N ALA A 394 -72.68 -139.86 -37.47
CA ALA A 394 -72.13 -138.52 -37.22
C ALA A 394 -70.74 -138.29 -37.86
N ASN A 395 -70.16 -139.23 -38.62
CA ASN A 395 -68.70 -139.22 -38.80
C ASN A 395 -68.14 -138.82 -40.15
N VAL A 396 -68.53 -137.63 -40.54
CA VAL A 396 -68.14 -137.19 -41.87
C VAL A 396 -67.66 -135.77 -41.84
N ALA A 397 -67.97 -134.99 -40.81
CA ALA A 397 -67.91 -133.56 -41.02
C ALA A 397 -66.53 -132.89 -41.00
N ALA A 398 -65.45 -133.42 -40.52
CA ALA A 398 -65.34 -134.30 -39.40
C ALA A 398 -63.83 -134.43 -39.25
N ASN A 399 -63.23 -135.21 -40.14
CA ASN A 399 -61.80 -135.12 -40.39
C ASN A 399 -61.31 -133.68 -40.56
#